data_AF-A0A087SWA5-F1
#
_entry.id   AF-A0A087SWA5-F1
#
_cell.length_a   1.000
_cell.length_b   1.000
_cell.length_c   1.000
_cell.angle_alpha   90.00
_cell.angle_beta   90.00
_cell.angle_gamma   90.00
#
_symmetry.space_group_name_H-M   'P 1'
#
loop_
_entity.id
_entity.type
_entity.pdbx_description
1 polymer ?
#
loop_
_entity_poly.entity_id
_entity_poly.type
_entity_poly.pdbx_seq_one_letter_code
_entity_poly.pdbx_strand_id
1 'polypeptide(L)' 'MLPGNVTFKAEMQPHSEFKLEGHNFIITKTIHLAHALTGCTIDVTTFDGKMMHVPIFDVIK' A
#
# COMPACT_ATOMS: atom_id res chain seq x y z
N MET A 1 27.06 -38.35 -14.67
CA MET A 1 25.71 -37.86 -14.32
C MET A 1 25.72 -36.36 -14.50
N LEU A 2 24.79 -35.81 -15.27
CA LEU A 2 24.63 -34.36 -15.45
C LEU A 2 23.66 -33.85 -14.37
N PRO A 3 23.95 -32.73 -13.70
CA PRO A 3 23.03 -32.17 -12.72
C PRO A 3 21.71 -31.74 -13.38
N GLY A 4 20.59 -32.02 -12.71
CA GLY A 4 19.26 -31.65 -13.17
C GLY A 4 18.97 -30.15 -13.03
N ASN A 5 17.85 -29.71 -13.61
CA ASN A 5 17.43 -28.31 -13.54
C ASN A 5 16.85 -27.96 -12.17
N VAL A 6 17.14 -26.74 -11.68
CA VAL A 6 16.54 -26.17 -10.47
C VAL A 6 15.73 -24.95 -10.90
N THR A 7 14.47 -24.87 -10.47
CA THR A 7 13.60 -23.73 -10.74
C THR A 7 13.19 -23.07 -9.42
N PHE A 8 13.32 -21.75 -9.35
CA PHE A 8 12.83 -20.96 -8.23
C PHE A 8 11.53 -20.26 -8.64
N LYS A 9 10.55 -20.26 -7.75
CA LYS A 9 9.32 -19.49 -7.88
C LYS A 9 9.30 -18.45 -6.78
N ALA A 10 9.22 -17.18 -7.16
CA ALA A 10 8.95 -16.11 -6.22
C ALA A 10 7.44 -16.02 -5.98
N GLU A 11 7.05 -15.97 -4.72
CA GLU A 11 5.67 -15.75 -4.30
C GLU A 11 5.65 -14.54 -3.38
N MET A 12 4.62 -13.70 -3.52
CA MET A 12 4.44 -12.56 -2.64
C MET A 12 3.88 -13.04 -1.30
N GLN A 13 4.56 -12.66 -0.22
CA GLN A 13 4.04 -12.85 1.12
C GLN A 13 3.03 -11.74 1.44
N PRO A 14 1.91 -12.03 2.15
CA PRO A 14 1.01 -10.99 2.61
C PRO A 14 1.75 -9.95 3.46
N HIS A 15 1.53 -8.68 3.18
CA HIS A 15 2.02 -7.57 4.00
C HIS A 15 0.88 -7.00 4.84
N SER A 16 1.19 -6.53 6.04
CA SER A 16 0.21 -5.96 6.98
C SER A 16 -0.40 -4.63 6.53
N GLU A 17 0.23 -3.93 5.60
CA GLU A 17 -0.09 -2.54 5.25
C GLU A 17 -0.36 -2.38 3.76
N PHE A 18 0.47 -3.02 2.92
CA PHE A 18 0.38 -2.93 1.47
C PHE A 18 -0.23 -4.20 0.88
N LYS A 19 -1.18 -4.02 -0.02
CA LYS A 19 -1.64 -5.08 -0.92
C LYS A 19 -1.11 -4.76 -2.32
N LEU A 20 -0.39 -5.69 -2.95
CA LEU A 20 -0.03 -5.52 -4.35
C LEU A 20 -1.20 -5.94 -5.24
N GLU A 21 -1.67 -5.02 -6.07
CA GLU A 21 -2.64 -5.28 -7.12
C GLU A 21 -2.04 -4.85 -8.46
N GLY A 22 -1.61 -5.84 -9.26
CA GLY A 22 -0.88 -5.60 -10.51
C GLY A 22 0.48 -4.94 -10.24
N HIS A 23 0.61 -3.66 -10.58
CA HIS A 23 1.81 -2.85 -10.36
C HIS A 23 1.63 -1.78 -9.26
N ASN A 24 0.49 -1.79 -8.56
CA ASN A 24 0.16 -0.76 -7.57
C ASN A 24 0.19 -1.33 -6.15
N PHE A 25 0.74 -0.56 -5.22
CA PHE A 25 0.56 -0.80 -3.80
C PHE A 25 -0.71 -0.10 -3.32
N ILE A 26 -1.66 -0.88 -2.82
CA ILE A 26 -2.92 -0.41 -2.26
C ILE A 26 -2.81 -0.43 -0.74
N ILE A 27 -3.21 0.68 -0.11
CA ILE A 27 -3.29 0.81 1.35
C ILE A 27 -4.70 1.26 1.73
N THR A 28 -5.18 0.79 2.88
CA THR A 28 -6.45 1.24 3.46
C THR A 28 -6.17 1.95 4.76
N LYS A 29 -6.62 3.20 4.89
CA LYS A 29 -6.48 3.99 6.11
C LYS A 29 -7.85 4.29 6.69
N THR A 30 -8.04 3.92 7.95
CA THR A 30 -9.24 4.27 8.70
C THR A 30 -9.15 5.73 9.12
N ILE A 31 -10.20 6.49 8.82
CA ILE A 31 -10.31 7.90 9.17
C ILE A 31 -11.62 8.17 9.90
N HIS A 32 -11.66 9.26 10.66
CA HIS A 32 -12.90 9.74 11.26
C HIS A 32 -13.82 10.36 10.21
N LEU A 33 -15.13 10.18 10.38
CA LEU A 33 -16.14 10.77 9.50
C LEU A 33 -15.99 12.29 9.36
N ALA A 34 -15.67 12.99 10.46
CA ALA A 34 -15.42 14.43 10.43
C ALA A 34 -14.33 14.79 9.40
N HIS A 35 -13.19 14.10 9.44
CA HIS A 35 -12.09 14.30 8.49
C HIS A 35 -12.47 13.98 7.04
N ALA A 36 -13.32 12.97 6.84
CA ALA A 36 -13.83 12.63 5.51
C ALA A 36 -14.75 13.70 4.91
N LEU A 37 -15.43 14.48 5.75
CA LEU A 37 -16.40 15.51 5.34
C LEU A 37 -15.80 16.92 5.28
N THR A 38 -14.78 17.22 6.09
CA THR A 38 -14.18 18.56 6.20
C THR A 38 -12.83 18.71 5.50
N GLY A 39 -12.32 17.63 4.89
CA GLY A 39 -10.96 17.56 4.38
C GLY A 39 -9.93 17.23 5.46
N CYS A 40 -8.84 16.57 5.06
CA CYS A 40 -7.76 16.15 5.96
C CYS A 40 -6.45 15.91 5.20
N THR A 41 -5.35 15.79 5.93
CA THR A 41 -4.08 15.28 5.38
C THR A 41 -3.81 13.92 5.99
N ILE A 42 -3.57 12.92 5.13
CA ILE A 42 -3.25 11.55 5.56
C ILE A 42 -1.75 11.32 5.44
N ASP A 43 -1.14 10.81 6.51
CA ASP A 43 0.24 10.41 6.52
C ASP A 43 0.37 8.96 6.02
N VAL A 44 1.19 8.80 4.99
CA VAL A 44 1.45 7.52 4.33
C VAL A 44 2.94 7.26 4.36
N THR A 45 3.34 6.17 5.01
CA THR A 45 4.67 5.60 4.82
C THR A 45 4.66 4.79 3.52
N THR A 46 5.59 5.05 2.62
CA THR A 46 5.74 4.31 1.36
C THR A 46 6.49 2.99 1.58
N PHE A 47 6.48 2.12 0.58
CA PHE A 47 7.18 0.83 0.64
C PHE A 47 8.70 0.99 0.87
N ASP A 48 9.30 2.09 0.41
CA ASP A 48 10.71 2.43 0.67
C ASP A 48 10.94 3.17 2.00
N GLY A 49 9.92 3.26 2.86
CA GLY A 49 10.02 3.79 4.22
C GLY A 49 9.96 5.31 4.34
N LYS A 50 9.65 6.04 3.27
CA LYS A 50 9.52 7.50 3.30
C LYS A 50 8.12 7.91 3.74
N MET A 51 8.02 9.00 4.49
CA MET A 51 6.74 9.58 4.87
C MET A 51 6.27 10.57 3.82
N MET A 52 5.04 10.41 3.35
CA MET A 52 4.35 11.32 2.46
C MET A 52 3.09 11.87 3.13
N HIS A 53 2.85 13.16 2.97
CA HIS A 53 1.66 13.84 3.45
C HIS A 53 0.72 14.06 2.27
N VAL A 54 -0.42 13.38 2.26
CA VAL A 54 -1.40 13.44 1.16
C VAL A 54 -2.58 14.31 1.58
N PRO A 55 -2.71 15.56 1.07
CA PRO A 55 -3.86 16.40 1.37
C PRO A 55 -5.10 15.96 0.57
N ILE A 56 -6.24 15.94 1.24
CA ILE A 56 -7.56 15.63 0.68
C ILE A 56 -8.45 16.83 0.92
N PHE A 57 -8.83 17.51 -0.17
CA PHE A 57 -9.62 18.73 -0.12
C PHE A 57 -11.13 18.50 -0.32
N ASP A 58 -11.50 17.37 -0.90
CA ASP A 58 -12.88 17.03 -1.23
C ASP A 58 -13.47 15.99 -0.28
N VAL A 59 -14.81 15.91 -0.25
CA VAL A 59 -15.55 14.89 0.50
C VAL A 59 -15.27 13.50 -0.06
N ILE A 60 -14.83 12.59 0.81
CA ILE A 60 -14.60 11.18 0.47
C ILE A 60 -15.96 10.46 0.36
N LYS A 61 -16.20 9.82 -0.79
CA LYS A 61 -17.45 9.11 -1.12
C LYS A 61 -17.32 7.61 -0.97
#